data_AF-A0A367IPJ2-F1
#
_entry.id   AF-A0A367IPJ2-F1
#
_cell.length_a   1.000
_cell.length_b   1.000
_cell.length_c   1.000
_cell.angle_alpha   90.00
_cell.angle_beta   90.00
_cell.angle_gamma   90.00
#
_symmetry.space_group_name_H-M   'P 1'
#
loop_
_entity.id
_entity.type
_entity.pdbx_description
1 polymer ?
#
loop_
_entity_poly.entity_id
_entity_poly.type
_entity_poly.pdbx_seq_one_letter_code
_entity_poly.pdbx_strand_id
1 'polypeptide(L)'
;RYPFRLIPHLPPKRLTARSLEFEENRRRGLERFINAVVRHPVLGKDDIVHTFLSHTSSLTEWRQQQPPIALDDEFIEHKQNIEELEKMVPIDWDDRVIRMKKRSIQYIKQYQQMLFIMHRIVKFKKALGTDYIRYSMALTNLAEFDKDCTFSHCQGCPQLAKSQSSIAKSMQQAGMSLNREAVEMEDLVIEHLIRQKDLFVSFKELIERKESMPFVSNDILAQQMAKHKQLADHGLSLIKQREIFIKYCIMTELSYLHKMQTNVSI
;
A
#
# COMPACT_ATOMS: atom_id res chain seq x y z
N ARG A 1 -13.18 -12.52 12.98
CA ARG A 1 -11.84 -12.35 13.58
C ARG A 1 -11.46 -10.90 13.89
N TYR A 2 -11.04 -10.04 12.96
CA TYR A 2 -10.48 -8.71 13.29
C TYR A 2 -11.32 -7.48 12.85
N PRO A 3 -12.49 -7.21 13.47
CA PRO A 3 -13.36 -6.13 13.05
C PRO A 3 -12.82 -4.72 13.38
N PHE A 4 -12.02 -4.60 14.44
CA PHE A 4 -11.53 -3.30 14.95
C PHE A 4 -10.03 -3.07 14.72
N ARG A 5 -9.45 -3.76 13.72
CA ARG A 5 -8.05 -3.62 13.28
C ARG A 5 -7.97 -2.94 11.90
N LEU A 6 -6.84 -2.29 11.60
CA LEU A 6 -6.59 -1.73 10.27
C LEU A 6 -6.36 -2.84 9.25
N ILE A 7 -7.34 -3.05 8.36
CA ILE A 7 -7.25 -4.07 7.31
C ILE A 7 -6.86 -3.40 5.99
N PRO A 8 -5.73 -3.79 5.36
CA PRO A 8 -5.34 -3.27 4.05
C PRO A 8 -6.28 -3.76 2.95
N HIS A 9 -6.38 -3.00 1.86
CA HIS A 9 -7.24 -3.33 0.73
C HIS A 9 -6.60 -4.34 -0.22
N LEU A 10 -7.40 -5.30 -0.65
CA LEU A 10 -7.03 -6.14 -1.79
C LEU A 10 -7.18 -5.34 -3.09
N PRO A 11 -6.24 -5.48 -4.03
CA PRO A 11 -6.41 -4.92 -5.37
C PRO A 11 -7.60 -5.59 -6.08
N PRO A 12 -8.24 -4.89 -7.03
CA PRO A 12 -9.44 -5.38 -7.68
C PRO A 12 -9.19 -6.72 -8.40
N LYS A 13 -10.15 -7.64 -8.27
CA LYS A 13 -10.20 -8.87 -9.06
C LYS A 13 -10.91 -8.56 -10.38
N ARG A 14 -10.21 -8.61 -11.51
CA ARG A 14 -10.87 -8.61 -12.82
C ARG A 14 -11.08 -10.04 -13.31
N LEU A 15 -12.29 -10.32 -13.77
CA LEU A 15 -12.69 -11.62 -14.31
C LEU A 15 -12.61 -11.69 -15.84
N THR A 16 -12.35 -10.56 -16.52
CA THR A 16 -12.25 -10.45 -17.99
C THR A 16 -11.01 -9.63 -18.42
N ALA A 17 -10.57 -9.87 -19.67
CA ALA A 17 -9.42 -9.29 -20.39
C ALA A 17 -8.18 -8.97 -19.54
N ARG A 18 -7.25 -9.93 -19.47
CA ARG A 18 -5.94 -9.78 -18.82
C ARG A 18 -5.02 -8.96 -19.72
N SER A 19 -4.73 -7.71 -19.33
CA SER A 19 -3.61 -6.96 -19.90
C SER A 19 -2.38 -7.11 -19.02
N LEU A 20 -1.19 -7.08 -19.61
CA LEU A 20 0.08 -7.11 -18.86
C LEU A 20 0.15 -5.98 -17.82
N GLU A 21 -0.37 -4.79 -18.16
CA GLU A 21 -0.46 -3.65 -17.24
C GLU A 21 -1.39 -3.95 -16.06
N PHE A 22 -2.53 -4.61 -16.28
CA PHE A 22 -3.42 -4.99 -15.18
C PHE A 22 -2.77 -6.01 -14.25
N GLU A 23 -2.11 -7.03 -14.82
CA GLU A 23 -1.44 -8.07 -14.04
C GLU A 23 -0.32 -7.49 -13.18
N GLU A 24 0.50 -6.59 -13.74
CA GLU A 24 1.58 -5.93 -12.99
C GLU A 24 1.03 -5.01 -11.88
N ASN A 25 0.01 -4.20 -12.18
CA ASN A 25 -0.64 -3.36 -11.16
C ASN A 25 -1.26 -4.21 -10.04
N ARG A 26 -1.85 -5.36 -10.38
CA ARG A 26 -2.41 -6.29 -9.39
C ARG A 26 -1.31 -6.96 -8.58
N ARG A 27 -0.19 -7.37 -9.19
CA ARG A 27 0.97 -7.95 -8.51
C ARG A 27 1.52 -6.96 -7.47
N ARG A 28 1.78 -5.70 -7.86
CA ARG A 28 2.21 -4.62 -6.96
C ARG A 28 1.20 -4.38 -5.83
N GLY A 29 -0.10 -4.39 -6.15
CA GLY A 29 -1.16 -4.26 -5.14
C GLY A 29 -1.19 -5.41 -4.12
N LEU A 30 -1.02 -6.65 -4.58
CA LEU A 30 -0.96 -7.82 -3.71
C LEU A 30 0.30 -7.80 -2.84
N GLU A 31 1.43 -7.38 -3.40
CA GLU A 31 2.68 -7.18 -2.68
C GLU A 31 2.53 -6.12 -1.57
N ARG A 32 1.90 -4.97 -1.87
CA ARG A 32 1.58 -3.96 -0.84
C ARG A 32 0.66 -4.52 0.24
N PHE A 33 -0.38 -5.26 -0.15
CA PHE A 33 -1.34 -5.87 0.77
C PHE A 33 -0.65 -6.82 1.76
N ILE A 34 0.09 -7.82 1.26
CA ILE A 34 0.70 -8.83 2.14
C ILE A 34 1.76 -8.21 3.05
N ASN A 35 2.55 -7.27 2.53
CA ASN A 35 3.53 -6.54 3.34
C ASN A 35 2.87 -5.68 4.43
N ALA A 36 1.70 -5.09 4.16
CA ALA A 36 0.94 -4.36 5.17
C ALA A 36 0.37 -5.28 6.25
N VAL A 37 -0.13 -6.46 5.88
CA VAL A 37 -0.60 -7.49 6.82
C VAL A 37 0.54 -7.96 7.73
N VAL A 38 1.68 -8.33 7.17
CA VAL A 38 2.83 -8.87 7.93
C VAL A 38 3.44 -7.82 8.86
N ARG A 39 3.49 -6.54 8.45
CA ARG A 39 4.01 -5.45 9.30
C ARG A 39 3.06 -5.04 10.43
N HIS A 40 1.78 -5.38 10.31
CA HIS A 40 0.80 -5.00 11.31
C HIS A 40 1.04 -5.77 12.62
N PRO A 41 1.12 -5.10 13.79
CA PRO A 41 1.56 -5.71 15.05
C PRO A 41 0.67 -6.86 15.56
N VAL A 42 -0.61 -6.83 15.21
CA VAL A 42 -1.59 -7.91 15.51
C VAL A 42 -1.71 -8.90 14.36
N LEU A 43 -2.14 -8.47 13.16
CA LEU A 43 -2.36 -9.37 12.02
C LEU A 43 -1.11 -10.18 11.63
N GLY A 44 0.08 -9.60 11.68
CA GLY A 44 1.32 -10.30 11.31
C GLY A 44 1.71 -11.42 12.28
N LYS A 45 1.13 -11.44 13.50
CA LYS A 45 1.34 -12.48 14.51
C LYS A 45 0.24 -13.54 14.49
N ASP A 46 -0.78 -13.40 13.66
CA ASP A 46 -1.87 -14.35 13.59
C ASP A 46 -1.42 -15.65 12.90
N ASP A 47 -1.82 -16.79 13.48
CA ASP A 47 -1.44 -18.11 12.98
C ASP A 47 -1.97 -18.40 11.57
N ILE A 48 -3.10 -17.80 11.16
CA ILE A 48 -3.60 -17.92 9.78
C ILE A 48 -2.63 -17.25 8.81
N VAL A 49 -2.09 -16.09 9.16
CA VAL A 49 -1.10 -15.39 8.32
C VAL A 49 0.18 -16.20 8.23
N HIS A 50 0.68 -16.73 9.35
CA HIS A 50 1.85 -17.59 9.36
C HIS A 50 1.62 -18.86 8.51
N THR A 51 0.47 -19.52 8.67
CA THR A 51 0.10 -20.72 7.90
C THR A 51 -0.01 -20.39 6.42
N PHE A 52 -0.66 -19.29 6.05
CA PHE A 52 -0.79 -18.86 4.65
C PHE A 52 0.57 -18.66 3.96
N LEU A 53 1.58 -18.17 4.69
CA LEU A 53 2.91 -17.89 4.14
C LEU A 53 3.86 -19.09 4.15
N SER A 54 3.67 -20.04 5.08
CA SER A 54 4.61 -21.15 5.30
C SER A 54 4.11 -22.50 4.80
N HIS A 55 2.80 -22.66 4.58
CA HIS A 55 2.25 -23.96 4.22
C HIS A 55 2.67 -24.38 2.80
N THR A 56 3.13 -25.62 2.67
CA THR A 56 3.72 -26.14 1.43
C THR A 56 2.75 -26.92 0.56
N SER A 57 1.62 -27.41 1.11
CA SER A 57 0.62 -28.12 0.32
C SER A 57 -0.20 -27.17 -0.55
N SER A 58 -0.87 -27.72 -1.57
CA SER A 58 -1.85 -26.96 -2.31
C SER A 58 -3.02 -26.52 -1.41
N LEU A 59 -3.70 -25.43 -1.78
CA LEU A 59 -4.88 -24.94 -1.05
C LEU A 59 -6.00 -25.98 -0.97
N THR A 60 -6.12 -26.84 -1.98
CA THR A 60 -7.14 -27.89 -2.03
C THR A 60 -6.86 -28.97 -0.98
N GLU A 61 -5.62 -29.45 -0.90
CA GLU A 61 -5.19 -30.45 0.09
C GLU A 61 -5.29 -29.88 1.50
N TRP A 62 -4.86 -28.64 1.70
CA TRP A 62 -4.91 -27.97 3.00
C TRP A 62 -6.35 -27.91 3.53
N ARG A 63 -7.32 -27.56 2.67
CA ARG A 63 -8.75 -27.51 3.05
C ARG A 63 -9.34 -28.87 3.40
N GLN A 64 -8.81 -29.96 2.85
CA GLN A 64 -9.29 -31.32 3.15
C GLN A 64 -8.75 -31.84 4.47
N GLN A 65 -7.53 -31.44 4.84
CA GLN A 65 -6.83 -31.94 6.02
C GLN A 65 -7.10 -31.12 7.28
N GLN A 66 -7.38 -29.82 7.12
CA GLN A 66 -7.53 -28.92 8.25
C GLN A 66 -8.99 -28.84 8.74
N PRO A 67 -9.20 -28.79 10.06
CA PRO A 67 -10.52 -28.50 10.61
C PRO A 67 -10.95 -27.08 10.19
N PRO A 68 -12.27 -26.78 10.19
CA PRO A 68 -12.76 -25.43 9.95
C PRO A 68 -12.03 -24.41 10.84
N ILE A 69 -11.43 -23.38 10.24
CA ILE A 69 -10.78 -22.32 11.01
C ILE A 69 -11.84 -21.61 11.84
N ALA A 70 -11.61 -21.51 13.15
CA ALA A 70 -12.40 -20.65 14.02
C ALA A 70 -12.21 -19.19 13.59
N LEU A 71 -13.31 -18.55 13.17
CA LEU A 71 -13.34 -17.14 12.77
C LEU A 71 -13.95 -16.24 13.84
N ASP A 72 -13.93 -16.71 15.10
CA ASP A 72 -14.45 -16.00 16.25
C ASP A 72 -13.85 -14.60 16.37
N ASP A 73 -14.56 -13.70 17.04
CA ASP A 73 -14.12 -12.33 17.25
C ASP A 73 -12.84 -12.32 18.10
N GLU A 74 -11.89 -11.44 17.77
CA GLU A 74 -10.63 -11.24 18.51
C GLU A 74 -10.88 -11.06 20.01
N PHE A 75 -11.98 -10.40 20.38
CA PHE A 75 -12.40 -10.20 21.77
C PHE A 75 -12.71 -11.51 22.51
N ILE A 76 -13.25 -12.51 21.80
CA ILE A 76 -13.61 -13.81 22.39
C ILE A 76 -12.38 -14.70 22.53
N GLU A 77 -11.49 -14.64 21.53
CA GLU A 77 -10.32 -15.50 21.43
C GLU A 77 -9.22 -15.12 22.45
N HIS A 78 -9.03 -13.82 22.71
CA HIS A 78 -7.96 -13.34 23.59
C HIS A 78 -8.50 -12.97 24.97
N LYS A 79 -8.16 -13.79 25.98
CA LYS A 79 -8.38 -13.44 27.39
C LYS A 79 -7.47 -12.25 27.75
N GLN A 80 -8.02 -11.03 27.72
CA GLN A 80 -7.31 -9.81 28.11
C GLN A 80 -7.86 -9.26 29.42
N ASN A 81 -6.97 -8.71 30.25
CA ASN A 81 -7.36 -8.02 31.47
C ASN A 81 -8.02 -6.68 31.12
N ILE A 82 -9.35 -6.63 31.16
CA ILE A 82 -10.14 -5.46 30.75
C ILE A 82 -9.80 -4.21 31.57
N GLU A 83 -9.51 -4.37 32.87
CA GLU A 83 -9.15 -3.23 33.74
C GLU A 83 -7.81 -2.60 33.34
N GLU A 84 -6.85 -3.41 32.88
CA GLU A 84 -5.58 -2.91 32.34
C GLU A 84 -5.79 -2.20 31.01
N LEU A 85 -6.62 -2.75 30.13
CA LEU A 85 -6.93 -2.11 28.85
C LEU A 85 -7.60 -0.74 29.05
N GLU A 86 -8.53 -0.64 30.00
CA GLU A 86 -9.22 0.62 30.32
C GLU A 86 -8.22 1.71 30.73
N LYS A 87 -7.22 1.36 31.54
CA LYS A 87 -6.14 2.28 31.96
C LYS A 87 -5.28 2.76 30.79
N MET A 88 -5.19 1.97 29.70
CA MET A 88 -4.44 2.35 28.50
C MET A 88 -5.23 3.26 27.55
N VAL A 89 -6.54 3.39 27.72
CA VAL A 89 -7.39 4.25 26.89
C VAL A 89 -7.35 5.69 27.44
N PRO A 90 -6.85 6.68 26.67
CA PRO A 90 -6.87 8.06 27.11
C PRO A 90 -8.29 8.60 27.28
N ILE A 91 -8.49 9.52 28.22
CA ILE A 91 -9.79 10.16 28.48
C ILE A 91 -10.30 10.88 27.21
N ASP A 92 -9.39 11.49 26.44
CA ASP A 92 -9.67 12.22 25.20
C ASP A 92 -9.68 11.32 23.94
N TRP A 93 -9.84 10.00 24.08
CA TRP A 93 -9.76 9.07 22.94
C TRP A 93 -10.76 9.40 21.82
N ASP A 94 -11.99 9.76 22.17
CA ASP A 94 -13.06 10.03 21.19
C ASP A 94 -12.71 11.24 20.33
N ASP A 95 -12.26 12.32 20.98
CA ASP A 95 -11.76 13.52 20.31
C ASP A 95 -10.58 13.22 19.39
N ARG A 96 -9.64 12.35 19.82
CA ARG A 96 -8.51 11.94 18.97
C ARG A 96 -8.98 11.21 17.71
N VAL A 97 -9.93 10.31 17.85
CA VAL A 97 -10.51 9.54 16.74
C VAL A 97 -11.27 10.47 15.78
N ILE A 98 -12.11 11.36 16.29
CA ILE A 98 -12.87 12.33 15.48
C ILE A 98 -11.92 13.23 14.68
N ARG A 99 -10.90 13.80 15.34
CA ARG A 99 -9.89 14.63 14.67
C ARG A 99 -9.13 13.84 13.60
N MET A 100 -8.71 12.61 13.90
CA MET A 100 -7.99 11.78 12.92
C MET A 100 -8.89 11.37 11.75
N LYS A 101 -10.16 11.03 11.97
CA LYS A 101 -11.12 10.71 10.90
C LYS A 101 -11.24 11.87 9.92
N LYS A 102 -11.46 13.09 10.45
CA LYS A 102 -11.53 14.33 9.64
C LYS A 102 -10.24 14.58 8.87
N ARG A 103 -9.08 14.39 9.52
CA ARG A 103 -7.76 14.55 8.91
C ARG A 103 -7.50 13.52 7.80
N SER A 104 -7.90 12.27 8.01
CA SER A 104 -7.73 11.16 7.06
C SER A 104 -8.42 11.44 5.73
N ILE A 105 -9.63 12.01 5.75
CA ILE A 105 -10.35 12.41 4.53
C ILE A 105 -9.54 13.43 3.72
N GLN A 106 -8.94 14.42 4.40
CA GLN A 106 -8.10 15.42 3.75
C GLN A 106 -6.80 14.81 3.23
N TYR A 107 -6.17 13.92 4.00
CA TYR A 107 -4.97 13.22 3.57
C TYR A 107 -5.18 12.37 2.33
N ILE A 108 -6.25 11.56 2.28
CA ILE A 108 -6.59 10.76 1.11
C ILE A 108 -6.68 11.67 -0.13
N LYS A 109 -7.37 12.81 -0.03
CA LYS A 109 -7.50 13.78 -1.12
C LYS A 109 -6.15 14.33 -1.58
N GLN A 110 -5.27 14.71 -0.65
CA GLN A 110 -3.95 15.24 -0.99
C GLN A 110 -3.05 14.17 -1.62
N TYR A 111 -3.02 12.95 -1.09
CA TYR A 111 -2.26 11.86 -1.71
C TYR A 111 -2.78 11.50 -3.10
N GLN A 112 -4.10 11.52 -3.33
CA GLN A 112 -4.68 11.35 -4.67
C GLN A 112 -4.19 12.43 -5.64
N GLN A 113 -4.15 13.70 -5.19
CA GLN A 113 -3.62 14.80 -6.00
C GLN A 113 -2.13 14.62 -6.30
N MET A 114 -1.33 14.23 -5.30
CA MET A 114 0.10 13.94 -5.48
C MET A 114 0.33 12.81 -6.47
N LEU A 115 -0.43 11.71 -6.37
CA LEU A 115 -0.38 10.59 -7.31
C LEU A 115 -0.70 11.04 -8.74
N PHE A 116 -1.77 11.82 -8.92
CA PHE A 116 -2.14 12.34 -10.23
C PHE A 116 -1.01 13.18 -10.86
N ILE A 117 -0.39 14.07 -10.09
CA ILE A 117 0.74 14.88 -10.55
C ILE A 117 1.94 13.98 -10.87
N MET A 118 2.27 13.02 -10.00
CA MET A 118 3.43 12.16 -10.17
C MET A 118 3.31 11.25 -11.41
N HIS A 119 2.14 10.67 -11.66
CA HIS A 119 1.88 9.91 -12.89
C HIS A 119 2.08 10.77 -14.15
N ARG A 120 1.68 12.06 -14.12
CA ARG A 120 1.94 12.99 -15.24
C ARG A 120 3.43 13.26 -15.42
N ILE A 121 4.17 13.49 -14.33
CA ILE A 121 5.62 13.73 -14.38
C ILE A 121 6.34 12.51 -14.98
N VAL A 122 6.00 11.31 -14.54
CA VAL A 122 6.58 10.06 -15.06
C VAL A 122 6.28 9.90 -16.55
N LYS A 123 5.01 10.07 -16.96
CA LYS A 123 4.62 9.97 -18.37
C LYS A 123 5.38 10.98 -19.23
N PHE A 124 5.49 12.21 -18.74
CA PHE A 124 6.24 13.28 -19.41
C PHE A 124 7.73 12.92 -19.53
N LYS A 125 8.38 12.47 -18.46
CA LYS A 125 9.80 12.06 -18.49
C LYS A 125 10.07 10.91 -19.44
N LYS A 126 9.19 9.90 -19.52
CA LYS A 126 9.30 8.80 -20.51
C LYS A 126 9.21 9.31 -21.95
N ALA A 127 8.25 10.20 -22.22
CA ALA A 127 8.09 10.80 -23.55
C ALA A 127 9.32 11.65 -23.91
N LEU A 128 9.76 12.51 -23.00
CA LEU A 128 10.94 13.35 -23.18
C LEU A 128 12.21 12.50 -23.40
N GLY A 129 12.41 11.46 -22.59
CA GLY A 129 13.54 10.54 -22.75
C GLY A 129 13.54 9.85 -24.12
N THR A 130 12.36 9.48 -24.62
CA THR A 130 12.19 8.92 -25.97
C THR A 130 12.60 9.92 -27.05
N ASP A 131 12.19 11.18 -26.92
CA ASP A 131 12.51 12.21 -27.91
C ASP A 131 14.00 12.59 -27.91
N TYR A 132 14.66 12.60 -26.75
CA TYR A 132 16.12 12.76 -26.65
C TYR A 132 16.87 11.65 -27.42
N ILE A 133 16.42 10.40 -27.30
CA ILE A 133 17.01 9.25 -28.01
C ILE A 133 16.77 9.37 -29.52
N ARG A 134 15.56 9.75 -29.94
CA ARG A 134 15.26 9.98 -31.37
C ARG A 134 16.10 11.09 -31.97
N TYR A 135 16.27 12.19 -31.24
CA TYR A 135 17.11 13.31 -31.68
C TYR A 135 18.58 12.90 -31.81
N SER A 136 19.09 12.10 -30.86
CA SER A 136 20.42 11.48 -30.98
C SER A 136 20.57 10.64 -32.25
N MET A 137 19.56 9.84 -32.60
CA MET A 137 19.59 9.02 -33.83
C MET A 137 19.65 9.90 -35.08
N ALA A 138 18.87 10.97 -35.12
CA ALA A 138 18.90 11.92 -36.23
C ALA A 138 20.28 12.59 -36.39
N LEU A 139 20.91 13.00 -35.28
CA LEU A 139 22.27 13.55 -35.29
C LEU A 139 23.31 12.52 -35.74
N THR A 140 23.17 11.27 -35.34
CA THR A 140 24.08 10.19 -35.78
C THR A 140 23.95 9.97 -37.28
N ASN A 141 22.73 9.93 -37.81
CA ASN A 141 22.50 9.79 -39.25
C ASN A 141 23.05 10.99 -40.03
N LEU A 142 22.88 12.21 -39.52
CA LEU A 142 23.44 13.42 -40.14
C LEU A 142 24.97 13.36 -40.18
N ALA A 143 25.61 12.93 -39.09
CA ALA A 143 27.05 12.76 -39.02
C ALA A 143 27.59 11.70 -40.00
N GLU A 144 26.80 10.69 -40.36
CA GLU A 144 27.16 9.75 -41.42
C GLU A 144 27.12 10.41 -42.80
N PHE A 145 26.08 11.21 -43.10
CA PHE A 145 26.01 11.93 -44.38
C PHE A 145 27.14 12.95 -44.55
N ASP A 146 27.55 13.63 -43.47
CA ASP A 146 28.64 14.61 -43.50
C ASP A 146 30.01 13.97 -43.80
N LYS A 147 30.14 12.64 -43.74
CA LYS A 147 31.39 11.94 -44.15
C LYS A 147 31.55 11.90 -45.67
N ASP A 148 30.46 11.86 -46.43
CA ASP A 148 30.46 11.82 -47.91
C ASP A 148 30.48 13.24 -48.50
N CYS A 149 31.49 14.03 -48.13
CA CYS A 149 31.65 15.39 -48.61
C CYS A 149 32.03 15.43 -50.10
N THR A 150 31.33 16.25 -50.89
CA THR A 150 31.57 16.41 -52.34
C THR A 150 32.85 17.21 -52.68
N PHE A 151 33.42 17.92 -51.71
CA PHE A 151 34.61 18.75 -51.90
C PHE A 151 35.89 18.00 -51.49
N SER A 152 36.89 17.98 -52.38
CA SER A 152 38.20 17.39 -52.10
C SER A 152 38.94 18.17 -51.00
N HIS A 153 39.64 17.45 -50.12
CA HIS A 153 40.40 18.01 -48.98
C HIS A 153 39.57 18.83 -47.96
N CYS A 154 38.26 18.62 -47.86
CA CYS A 154 37.43 19.27 -46.83
C CYS A 154 37.81 18.81 -45.41
N GLN A 155 38.21 19.76 -44.55
CA GLN A 155 38.47 19.50 -43.12
C GLN A 155 37.29 19.83 -42.20
N GLY A 156 36.34 20.65 -42.66
CA GLY A 156 35.19 21.09 -41.86
C GLY A 156 34.18 19.98 -41.59
N CYS A 157 33.74 19.26 -42.63
CA CYS A 157 32.73 18.20 -42.53
C CYS A 157 33.15 17.06 -41.58
N PRO A 158 34.39 16.54 -41.60
CA PRO A 158 34.83 15.57 -40.61
C PRO A 158 34.79 16.07 -39.16
N GLN A 159 35.06 17.35 -38.92
CA GLN A 159 34.99 17.94 -37.57
C GLN A 159 33.54 18.15 -37.13
N LEU A 160 32.66 18.57 -38.06
CA LEU A 160 31.22 18.67 -37.82
C LEU A 160 30.61 17.30 -37.51
N ALA A 161 30.92 16.28 -38.29
CA ALA A 161 30.46 14.91 -38.04
C ALA A 161 30.90 14.40 -36.65
N LYS A 162 32.15 14.70 -36.25
CA LYS A 162 32.65 14.38 -34.90
C LYS A 162 31.87 15.11 -33.81
N SER A 163 31.61 16.40 -33.96
CA SER A 163 30.88 17.19 -32.97
C SER A 163 29.41 16.75 -32.87
N GLN A 164 28.73 16.53 -33.99
CA GLN A 164 27.39 15.96 -34.06
C GLN A 164 27.32 14.59 -33.38
N SER A 165 28.28 13.70 -33.65
CA SER A 165 28.38 12.39 -32.98
C SER A 165 28.57 12.53 -31.47
N SER A 166 29.34 13.54 -31.02
CA SER A 166 29.52 13.81 -29.60
C SER A 166 28.21 14.30 -28.95
N ILE A 167 27.49 15.21 -29.61
CA ILE A 167 26.19 15.71 -29.13
C ILE A 167 25.16 14.58 -29.10
N ALA A 168 25.13 13.72 -30.12
CA ALA A 168 24.27 12.55 -30.18
C ALA A 168 24.48 11.66 -28.93
N LYS A 169 25.73 11.31 -28.61
CA LYS A 169 26.04 10.52 -27.40
C LYS A 169 25.51 11.19 -26.12
N SER A 170 25.71 12.50 -25.95
CA SER A 170 25.19 13.23 -24.79
C SER A 170 23.65 13.19 -24.72
N MET A 171 22.97 13.37 -25.87
CA MET A 171 21.51 13.32 -25.95
C MET A 171 20.97 11.92 -25.65
N GLN A 172 21.64 10.87 -26.15
CA GLN A 172 21.30 9.49 -25.84
C GLN A 172 21.42 9.20 -24.34
N GLN A 173 22.52 9.61 -23.71
CA GLN A 173 22.74 9.44 -22.27
C GLN A 173 21.67 10.18 -21.44
N ALA A 174 21.37 11.42 -21.79
CA ALA A 174 20.31 12.19 -21.13
C ALA A 174 18.94 11.50 -21.27
N GLY A 175 18.60 11.00 -22.46
CA GLY A 175 17.36 10.26 -22.69
C GLY A 175 17.27 8.96 -21.89
N MET A 176 18.37 8.20 -21.79
CA MET A 176 18.45 7.00 -20.95
C MET A 176 18.28 7.34 -19.46
N SER A 177 18.91 8.42 -18.98
CA SER A 177 18.76 8.88 -17.58
C SER A 177 17.31 9.24 -17.26
N LEU A 178 16.65 10.02 -18.13
CA LEU A 178 15.24 10.40 -17.95
C LEU A 178 14.31 9.19 -17.87
N ASN A 179 14.53 8.17 -18.72
CA ASN A 179 13.74 6.95 -18.70
C ASN A 179 13.99 6.13 -17.43
N ARG A 180 15.24 6.02 -16.98
CA ARG A 180 15.59 5.34 -15.74
C ARG A 180 14.95 6.00 -14.52
N GLU A 181 15.10 7.31 -14.39
CA GLU A 181 14.46 8.08 -13.33
C GLU A 181 12.95 7.88 -13.33
N ALA A 182 12.30 7.87 -14.50
CA ALA A 182 10.86 7.67 -14.62
C ALA A 182 10.41 6.31 -14.07
N VAL A 183 11.18 5.24 -14.31
CA VAL A 183 10.92 3.92 -13.73
C VAL A 183 11.14 3.93 -12.21
N GLU A 184 12.24 4.53 -11.74
CA GLU A 184 12.52 4.63 -10.30
C GLU A 184 11.43 5.42 -9.55
N MET A 185 10.88 6.48 -10.16
CA MET A 185 9.74 7.21 -9.59
C MET A 185 8.45 6.37 -9.54
N GLU A 186 8.21 5.50 -10.52
CA GLU A 186 7.09 4.54 -10.47
C GLU A 186 7.27 3.56 -9.32
N ASP A 187 8.47 2.99 -9.18
CA ASP A 187 8.72 1.90 -8.25
C ASP A 187 8.90 2.35 -6.80
N LEU A 188 9.36 3.59 -6.59
CA LEU A 188 9.63 4.11 -5.25
C LEU A 188 8.58 5.14 -4.84
N VAL A 189 8.47 6.24 -5.58
CA VAL A 189 7.68 7.41 -5.16
C VAL A 189 6.19 7.13 -5.25
N ILE A 190 5.72 6.60 -6.39
CA ILE A 190 4.30 6.27 -6.57
C ILE A 190 3.88 5.17 -5.60
N GLU A 191 4.65 4.09 -5.49
CA GLU A 191 4.37 3.00 -4.56
C GLU A 191 4.30 3.47 -3.10
N HIS A 192 5.17 4.41 -2.73
CA HIS A 192 5.13 5.03 -1.41
C HIS A 192 3.85 5.84 -1.18
N LEU A 193 3.48 6.71 -2.13
CA LEU A 193 2.27 7.53 -2.05
C LEU A 193 1.00 6.67 -2.01
N ILE A 194 0.95 5.57 -2.76
CA ILE A 194 -0.16 4.61 -2.71
C ILE A 194 -0.25 4.00 -1.32
N ARG A 195 0.86 3.54 -0.75
CA ARG A 195 0.89 2.94 0.60
C ARG A 195 0.37 3.89 1.67
N GLN A 196 0.79 5.15 1.64
CA GLN A 196 0.32 6.16 2.59
C GLN A 196 -1.16 6.45 2.43
N LYS A 197 -1.62 6.63 1.19
CA LYS A 197 -3.04 6.83 0.90
C LYS A 197 -3.88 5.64 1.40
N ASP A 198 -3.47 4.41 1.07
CA ASP A 198 -4.20 3.19 1.42
C ASP A 198 -4.27 3.00 2.95
N LEU A 199 -3.23 3.39 3.69
CA LEU A 199 -3.25 3.38 5.16
C LEU A 199 -4.36 4.29 5.74
N PHE A 200 -4.55 5.50 5.21
CA PHE A 200 -5.64 6.39 5.63
C PHE A 200 -7.02 5.90 5.18
N VAL A 201 -7.10 5.24 4.02
CA VAL A 201 -8.35 4.58 3.57
C VAL A 201 -8.72 3.47 4.54
N SER A 202 -7.78 2.58 4.90
CA SER A 202 -8.01 1.52 5.89
C SER A 202 -8.46 2.07 7.25
N PHE A 203 -7.91 3.21 7.69
CA PHE A 203 -8.37 3.86 8.92
C PHE A 203 -9.78 4.42 8.81
N LYS A 204 -10.10 5.10 7.72
CA LYS A 204 -11.45 5.60 7.46
C LYS A 204 -12.47 4.45 7.53
N GLU A 205 -12.19 3.34 6.86
CA GLU A 205 -13.07 2.18 6.85
C GLU A 205 -13.15 1.44 8.18
N LEU A 206 -12.07 1.40 8.97
CA LEU A 206 -12.13 0.93 10.35
C LEU A 206 -13.17 1.72 11.15
N ILE A 207 -13.17 3.04 11.04
CA ILE A 207 -14.13 3.88 11.75
C ILE A 207 -15.55 3.70 11.20
N GLU A 208 -15.72 3.60 9.87
CA GLU A 208 -17.03 3.32 9.26
C GLU A 208 -17.57 1.94 9.68
N ARG A 209 -16.71 0.90 9.80
CA ARG A 209 -17.10 -0.41 10.33
C ARG A 209 -17.55 -0.33 11.79
N LYS A 210 -16.87 0.48 12.62
CA LYS A 210 -17.27 0.72 14.03
C LYS A 210 -18.64 1.41 14.10
N GLU A 211 -18.88 2.40 13.25
CA GLU A 211 -20.13 3.19 13.25
C GLU A 211 -21.31 2.43 12.65
N SER A 212 -21.06 1.58 11.64
CA SER A 212 -22.10 0.82 10.95
C SER A 212 -22.46 -0.50 11.62
N MET A 213 -21.69 -0.97 12.61
CA MET A 213 -21.94 -2.27 13.24
C MET A 213 -23.29 -2.25 13.98
N PRO A 214 -24.32 -2.98 13.51
CA PRO A 214 -25.61 -3.00 14.18
C PRO A 214 -25.51 -3.80 15.47
N PHE A 215 -26.37 -3.47 16.44
CA PHE A 215 -26.59 -4.24 17.67
C PHE A 215 -26.72 -5.76 17.44
N VAL A 216 -27.10 -6.21 16.24
CA VAL A 216 -27.22 -7.62 15.81
C VAL A 216 -25.90 -8.40 15.85
N SER A 217 -24.73 -7.75 15.75
CA SER A 217 -23.46 -8.44 16.01
C SER A 217 -23.31 -8.86 17.48
N ASN A 218 -24.01 -8.20 18.41
CA ASN A 218 -24.03 -8.60 19.82
C ASN A 218 -24.75 -9.93 20.04
N ASP A 219 -25.71 -10.32 19.19
CA ASP A 219 -26.44 -11.58 19.33
C ASP A 219 -25.59 -12.77 18.88
N ILE A 220 -24.87 -12.64 17.76
CA ILE A 220 -23.89 -13.63 17.29
C ILE A 220 -22.72 -13.72 18.29
N LEU A 221 -22.23 -12.58 18.78
CA LEU A 221 -21.25 -12.58 19.86
C LEU A 221 -21.81 -13.25 21.12
N ALA A 222 -23.05 -12.96 21.54
CA ALA A 222 -23.65 -13.58 22.71
C ALA A 222 -23.74 -15.11 22.55
N GLN A 223 -24.07 -15.60 21.35
CA GLN A 223 -24.06 -17.02 21.02
C GLN A 223 -22.65 -17.64 21.03
N GLN A 224 -21.65 -16.95 20.46
CA GLN A 224 -20.25 -17.40 20.51
C GLN A 224 -19.72 -17.38 21.96
N MET A 225 -20.06 -16.34 22.73
CA MET A 225 -19.64 -16.16 24.12
C MET A 225 -20.29 -17.19 25.07
N ALA A 226 -21.55 -17.58 24.82
CA ALA A 226 -22.22 -18.65 25.56
C ALA A 226 -21.50 -20.00 25.44
N LYS A 227 -20.81 -20.26 24.31
CA LYS A 227 -19.98 -21.45 24.12
C LYS A 227 -18.68 -21.42 24.91
N HIS A 228 -18.10 -20.24 25.16
CA HIS A 228 -16.79 -20.10 25.82
C HIS A 228 -16.84 -20.05 27.35
N LYS A 229 -18.03 -20.07 27.98
CA LYS A 229 -18.33 -20.39 29.39
C LYS A 229 -17.26 -20.02 30.44
N GLN A 230 -16.61 -18.85 30.34
CA GLN A 230 -15.60 -18.38 31.30
C GLN A 230 -15.23 -16.91 31.00
N LEU A 231 -16.15 -15.99 31.27
CA LEU A 231 -15.79 -14.58 31.52
C LEU A 231 -16.08 -14.35 33.00
N ALA A 232 -15.11 -14.77 33.81
CA ALA A 232 -15.16 -14.70 35.25
C ALA A 232 -15.14 -13.23 35.71
N ASP A 233 -16.24 -12.82 36.34
CA ASP A 233 -16.27 -12.09 37.60
C ASP A 233 -15.40 -10.81 37.73
N HIS A 234 -15.78 -9.75 37.01
CA HIS A 234 -15.20 -8.40 37.14
C HIS A 234 -16.25 -7.31 37.46
N GLY A 235 -17.46 -7.68 37.90
CA GLY A 235 -18.55 -6.72 38.20
C GLY A 235 -19.10 -5.91 37.01
N LEU A 236 -18.40 -5.86 35.86
CA LEU A 236 -18.77 -5.17 34.63
C LEU A 236 -19.52 -6.09 33.66
N SER A 237 -20.56 -5.57 33.01
CA SER A 237 -21.28 -6.30 31.96
C SER A 237 -20.37 -6.59 30.77
N LEU A 238 -20.60 -7.71 30.09
CA LEU A 238 -19.86 -8.13 28.90
C LEU A 238 -19.88 -7.09 27.76
N ILE A 239 -20.99 -6.37 27.62
CA ILE A 239 -21.13 -5.27 26.67
C ILE A 239 -20.11 -4.17 27.00
N LYS A 240 -20.00 -3.81 28.27
CA LYS A 240 -19.05 -2.79 28.73
C LYS A 240 -17.60 -3.24 28.58
N GLN A 241 -17.31 -4.52 28.83
CA GLN A 241 -15.99 -5.10 28.58
C GLN A 241 -15.62 -5.02 27.09
N ARG A 242 -16.55 -5.37 26.20
CA ARG A 242 -16.36 -5.26 24.75
C ARG A 242 -16.15 -3.82 24.30
N GLU A 243 -16.89 -2.86 24.85
CA GLU A 243 -16.70 -1.44 24.55
C GLU A 243 -15.30 -0.94 24.93
N ILE A 244 -14.79 -1.33 26.11
CA ILE A 244 -13.43 -1.01 26.55
C ILE A 244 -12.41 -1.59 25.57
N PHE A 245 -12.58 -2.87 25.20
CA PHE A 245 -11.71 -3.53 24.23
C PHE A 245 -11.72 -2.83 22.86
N ILE A 246 -12.89 -2.42 22.36
CA ILE A 246 -13.00 -1.69 21.09
C ILE A 246 -12.24 -0.36 21.14
N LYS A 247 -12.39 0.40 22.23
CA LYS A 247 -11.66 1.67 22.44
C LYS A 247 -10.16 1.43 22.44
N TYR A 248 -9.71 0.41 23.16
CA TYR A 248 -8.30 0.01 23.20
C TYR A 248 -7.78 -0.35 21.80
N CYS A 249 -8.48 -1.21 21.05
CA CYS A 249 -8.11 -1.57 19.70
C CYS A 249 -7.94 -0.34 18.81
N ILE A 250 -8.95 0.54 18.75
CA ILE A 250 -8.88 1.76 17.93
C ILE A 250 -7.71 2.66 18.34
N MET A 251 -7.40 2.77 19.63
CA MET A 251 -6.26 3.57 20.10
C MET A 251 -4.91 2.95 19.72
N THR A 252 -4.80 1.62 19.73
CA THR A 252 -3.61 0.93 19.22
C THR A 252 -3.46 1.09 17.71
N GLU A 253 -4.58 1.04 16.96
CA GLU A 253 -4.60 1.28 15.52
C GLU A 253 -4.22 2.72 15.18
N LEU A 254 -4.71 3.71 15.95
CA LEU A 254 -4.34 5.11 15.80
C LEU A 254 -2.84 5.34 16.06
N SER A 255 -2.29 4.65 17.06
CA SER A 255 -0.86 4.70 17.38
C SER A 255 -0.03 4.05 16.28
N TYR A 256 -0.48 2.93 15.72
CA TYR A 256 0.14 2.29 14.56
C TYR A 256 0.10 3.19 13.32
N LEU A 257 -1.06 3.78 13.01
CA LEU A 257 -1.24 4.75 11.93
C LEU A 257 -0.22 5.89 12.05
N HIS A 258 -0.09 6.48 13.23
CA HIS A 258 0.86 7.56 13.48
C HIS A 258 2.31 7.11 13.25
N LYS A 259 2.72 5.95 13.78
CA LYS A 259 4.07 5.40 13.57
C LYS A 259 4.36 5.13 12.08
N MET A 260 3.39 4.59 11.35
CA MET A 260 3.52 4.33 9.91
C MET A 260 3.56 5.62 9.08
N GLN A 261 2.98 6.71 9.59
CA GLN A 261 3.08 8.03 8.99
C GLN A 261 4.45 8.68 9.27
N THR A 262 4.99 8.55 10.48
CA THR A 262 6.24 9.24 10.90
C THR A 262 7.52 8.51 10.51
N ASN A 263 7.50 7.18 10.40
CA ASN A 263 8.65 6.39 9.94
C ASN A 263 8.90 6.49 8.42
N VAL A 264 8.28 7.49 7.77
CA VAL A 264 8.57 7.88 6.41
C VAL A 264 9.66 8.94 6.45
N SER A 265 10.91 8.49 6.48
CA SER A 265 12.00 9.30 5.94
C SER A 265 11.86 9.25 4.41
N ILE A 266 11.56 10.40 3.81
CA ILE A 266 11.82 10.64 2.39
C ILE A 266 13.33 10.61 2.19
#